data_AF-A0A9X2D347-F1
#
_entry.id   AF-A0A9X2D347-F1
#
_cell.length_a   1.000
_cell.length_b   1.000
_cell.length_c   1.000
_cell.angle_alpha   90.00
_cell.angle_beta   90.00
_cell.angle_gamma   90.00
#
_symmetry.space_group_name_H-M   'P 1'
#
loop_
_entity.id
_entity.type
_entity.pdbx_description
1 polymer ?
#
loop_
_entity_poly.entity_id
_entity_poly.type
_entity_poly.pdbx_seq_one_letter_code
_entity_poly.pdbx_strand_id
1 'polypeptide(L)'
;MDSNLNFTVQALSGVPTTFNTPNNSTQAGTHGTGGPGGADGLDGSALGNSIFLRTGSSLTLIAQGAGDLLTLGTEVAFTDDTVFGAGGTNVSIRGNGTVVYNGTTDYQGSVIVNNANFKVNGQIDQAPVFVCRNSSFSSQRGTLSGSGIVTGNVFANSGTISPDIGQTLTLGSLALNSADPVNGTLGSLVHTNIDSNGTSLVAVTGSATLAGTLEINLTPNAQPGQYILLTSSGITGTFDSVTFTGNSGIFAGQNPLYTLSYLPAGAPTYVQFDFLGYPTPPSPPTSVDIPATVNGSPILNPAVVCCGRPVLLGPLPVPGSGSTIYTITNRTGNVTCQIGQTNSQTYLKMHGKNGSCTIIGTKDGIVSNPLKVIAP
;
A
#
# COMPACT_ATOMS: atom_id res chain seq x y z
N MET A 1 4.79 -28.91 -25.06
CA MET A 1 6.12 -28.30 -25.17
C MET A 1 7.16 -29.38 -25.06
N ASP A 2 8.13 -29.44 -25.97
CA ASP A 2 9.24 -30.39 -25.85
C ASP A 2 10.15 -30.06 -24.67
N SER A 3 10.88 -31.08 -24.23
CA SER A 3 11.79 -30.97 -23.09
C SER A 3 12.81 -29.86 -23.29
N ASN A 4 13.12 -29.12 -22.22
CA ASN A 4 14.08 -28.01 -22.21
C ASN A 4 13.73 -26.80 -23.09
N LEU A 5 12.49 -26.69 -23.58
CA LEU A 5 12.02 -25.49 -24.31
C LEU A 5 11.35 -24.48 -23.38
N ASN A 6 11.36 -23.21 -23.80
CA ASN A 6 10.59 -22.14 -23.17
C ASN A 6 9.48 -21.67 -24.12
N PHE A 7 8.23 -21.70 -23.65
CA PHE A 7 7.10 -21.05 -24.33
C PHE A 7 6.81 -19.72 -23.65
N THR A 8 6.77 -18.63 -24.42
CA THR A 8 6.48 -17.30 -23.87
C THR A 8 5.17 -16.77 -24.40
N VAL A 9 4.29 -16.35 -23.50
CA VAL A 9 3.08 -15.57 -23.79
C VAL A 9 3.25 -14.19 -23.17
N GLN A 10 3.16 -13.15 -23.99
CA GLN A 10 3.45 -11.78 -23.58
C GLN A 10 2.28 -10.84 -23.89
N ALA A 11 1.95 -9.98 -22.93
CA ALA A 11 1.00 -8.88 -23.13
C ALA A 11 1.54 -7.88 -24.16
N LEU A 12 0.65 -7.39 -25.00
CA LEU A 12 0.88 -6.17 -25.76
C LEU A 12 0.93 -4.98 -24.81
N SER A 13 1.87 -4.06 -25.06
CA SER A 13 2.08 -2.96 -24.13
C SER A 13 0.90 -2.00 -24.11
N GLY A 14 0.40 -1.69 -22.90
CA GLY A 14 -0.73 -0.77 -22.69
C GLY A 14 -2.08 -1.25 -23.25
N VAL A 15 -2.19 -2.48 -23.75
CA VAL A 15 -3.42 -3.03 -24.32
C VAL A 15 -3.78 -4.34 -23.61
N PRO A 16 -5.02 -4.47 -23.08
CA PRO A 16 -5.50 -5.74 -22.56
C PRO A 16 -5.35 -6.86 -23.60
N THR A 17 -4.54 -7.85 -23.26
CA THR A 17 -4.24 -9.01 -24.11
C THR A 17 -4.92 -10.24 -23.52
N THR A 18 -5.68 -10.96 -24.34
CA THR A 18 -6.37 -12.19 -23.91
C THR A 18 -5.78 -13.39 -24.64
N PHE A 19 -5.37 -14.40 -23.87
CA PHE A 19 -4.98 -15.71 -24.38
C PHE A 19 -6.04 -16.72 -23.92
N ASN A 20 -6.82 -17.26 -24.87
CA ASN A 20 -7.93 -18.18 -24.62
C ASN A 20 -8.16 -19.11 -25.81
N THR A 21 -8.84 -20.23 -25.62
CA THR A 21 -9.05 -21.22 -26.69
C THR A 21 -10.03 -20.81 -27.80
N PRO A 22 -11.03 -19.91 -27.61
CA PRO A 22 -11.84 -19.43 -28.73
C PRO A 22 -11.03 -18.73 -29.84
N ASN A 23 -9.87 -18.18 -29.51
CA ASN A 23 -8.98 -17.50 -30.46
C ASN A 23 -7.72 -18.31 -30.80
N ASN A 24 -7.58 -19.54 -30.28
CA ASN A 24 -6.39 -20.38 -30.47
C ASN A 24 -6.78 -21.83 -30.77
N SER A 25 -6.25 -22.42 -31.84
CA SER A 25 -6.46 -23.84 -32.17
C SER A 25 -5.28 -24.69 -31.72
N THR A 26 -5.52 -25.83 -31.08
CA THR A 26 -4.50 -26.88 -30.89
C THR A 26 -4.51 -27.82 -32.09
N GLN A 27 -3.33 -28.11 -32.64
CA GLN A 27 -3.16 -29.10 -33.70
C GLN A 27 -2.19 -30.18 -33.22
N ALA A 28 -2.51 -31.44 -33.50
CA ALA A 28 -1.60 -32.53 -33.26
C ALA A 28 -0.33 -32.34 -34.11
N GLY A 29 0.85 -32.43 -33.48
CA GLY A 29 2.11 -32.45 -34.22
C GLY A 29 2.21 -33.73 -35.06
N THR A 30 2.71 -33.61 -36.29
CA THR A 30 2.97 -34.78 -37.14
C THR A 30 4.22 -35.52 -36.67
N HIS A 31 4.23 -36.84 -36.76
CA HIS A 31 5.40 -37.67 -36.47
C HIS A 31 6.63 -37.23 -37.28
N GLY A 32 7.80 -37.33 -36.65
CA GLY A 32 9.07 -37.22 -37.36
C GLY A 32 9.44 -38.52 -38.06
N THR A 33 10.10 -38.43 -39.22
CA THR A 33 10.64 -39.60 -39.94
C THR A 33 11.91 -40.14 -39.27
N GLY A 34 11.96 -41.46 -39.09
CA GLY A 34 13.12 -42.18 -38.54
C GLY A 34 14.29 -42.20 -39.53
N GLY A 35 15.52 -42.12 -38.99
CA GLY A 35 16.74 -42.35 -39.78
C GLY A 35 16.95 -43.84 -40.12
N PRO A 36 17.99 -44.21 -40.88
CA PRO A 36 18.26 -45.60 -41.25
C PRO A 36 18.33 -46.53 -40.02
N GLY A 37 17.43 -47.51 -39.95
CA GLY A 37 17.31 -48.45 -38.82
C GLY A 37 16.47 -47.98 -37.64
N GLY A 38 15.93 -46.74 -37.69
CA GLY A 38 14.95 -46.22 -36.73
C GLY A 38 13.54 -46.23 -37.32
N ALA A 39 12.53 -46.50 -36.49
CA ALA A 39 11.14 -46.30 -36.87
C ALA A 39 10.78 -44.80 -36.84
N ASP A 40 9.75 -44.42 -37.60
CA ASP A 40 9.13 -43.11 -37.49
C ASP A 40 8.58 -42.89 -36.06
N GLY A 41 8.47 -41.62 -35.68
CA GLY A 41 7.77 -41.23 -34.45
C GLY A 41 6.28 -41.53 -34.53
N LEU A 42 5.56 -41.32 -33.42
CA LEU A 42 4.11 -41.31 -33.40
C LEU A 42 3.58 -39.90 -33.60
N ASP A 43 2.42 -39.77 -34.24
CA ASP A 43 1.70 -38.50 -34.27
C ASP A 43 1.37 -38.05 -32.85
N GLY A 44 1.42 -36.75 -32.63
CA GLY A 44 0.94 -36.14 -31.41
C GLY A 44 -0.57 -36.26 -31.26
N SER A 45 -1.08 -35.90 -30.09
CA SER A 45 -2.52 -35.72 -29.87
C SER A 45 -2.81 -34.26 -29.56
N ALA A 46 -3.90 -33.73 -30.13
CA ALA A 46 -4.45 -32.44 -29.72
C ALA A 46 -5.35 -32.68 -28.50
N LEU A 47 -4.84 -32.39 -27.31
CA LEU A 47 -5.63 -32.47 -26.08
C LEU A 47 -6.29 -31.11 -25.84
N GLY A 48 -7.59 -31.11 -25.56
CA GLY A 48 -8.48 -29.95 -25.65
C GLY A 48 -8.24 -28.78 -24.66
N ASN A 49 -7.25 -28.86 -23.76
CA ASN A 49 -6.86 -27.78 -22.83
C ASN A 49 -5.31 -27.75 -22.68
N SER A 50 -4.68 -26.62 -22.30
CA SER A 50 -4.12 -25.63 -23.23
C SER A 50 -2.58 -25.64 -23.38
N ILE A 51 -1.77 -26.02 -22.37
CA ILE A 51 -0.29 -26.00 -22.46
C ILE A 51 0.34 -27.17 -21.69
N PHE A 52 0.92 -28.14 -22.38
CA PHE A 52 1.62 -29.29 -21.78
C PHE A 52 3.11 -29.00 -21.60
N LEU A 53 3.64 -29.21 -20.40
CA LEU A 53 5.05 -28.98 -20.07
C LEU A 53 5.76 -30.32 -19.84
N ARG A 54 6.72 -30.65 -20.71
CA ARG A 54 7.62 -31.81 -20.54
C ARG A 54 8.81 -31.46 -19.66
N THR A 55 9.54 -32.47 -19.21
CA THR A 55 10.72 -32.32 -18.34
C THR A 55 11.64 -31.16 -18.76
N GLY A 56 11.97 -30.30 -17.80
CA GLY A 56 12.87 -29.16 -18.02
C GLY A 56 12.31 -28.02 -18.88
N SER A 57 11.07 -28.14 -19.38
CA SER A 57 10.42 -27.04 -20.12
C SER A 57 9.88 -25.95 -19.19
N SER A 58 9.66 -24.76 -19.74
CA SER A 58 9.12 -23.63 -19.00
C SER A 58 8.02 -22.90 -19.76
N LEU A 59 7.06 -22.37 -19.03
CA LEU A 59 6.06 -21.41 -19.53
C LEU A 59 6.38 -20.05 -18.92
N THR A 60 6.65 -19.05 -19.74
CA THR A 60 6.84 -17.68 -19.29
C THR A 60 5.63 -16.82 -19.66
N LEU A 61 5.02 -16.19 -18.65
CA LEU A 61 3.93 -15.24 -18.81
C LEU A 61 4.45 -13.84 -18.49
N ILE A 62 4.38 -12.91 -19.45
CA ILE A 62 4.99 -11.58 -19.34
C ILE A 62 3.94 -10.49 -19.45
N ALA A 63 3.88 -9.61 -18.45
CA ALA A 63 3.22 -8.30 -18.52
C ALA A 63 4.26 -7.24 -18.16
N GLN A 64 4.96 -6.69 -19.15
CA GLN A 64 6.24 -6.00 -18.97
C GLN A 64 6.08 -4.67 -18.21
N GLY A 65 5.22 -3.79 -18.70
CA GLY A 65 4.94 -2.49 -18.12
C GLY A 65 3.84 -2.54 -17.06
N ALA A 66 3.82 -1.57 -16.15
CA ALA A 66 2.83 -1.50 -15.06
C ALA A 66 1.37 -1.41 -15.54
N GLY A 67 1.14 -0.90 -16.76
CA GLY A 67 -0.18 -0.85 -17.39
C GLY A 67 -0.51 -2.05 -18.28
N ASP A 68 0.41 -3.01 -18.43
CA ASP A 68 0.21 -4.19 -19.27
C ASP A 68 -0.69 -5.20 -18.55
N LEU A 69 -1.60 -5.82 -19.30
CA LEU A 69 -2.55 -6.80 -18.79
C LEU A 69 -2.59 -8.02 -19.71
N LEU A 70 -2.18 -9.18 -19.20
CA LEU A 70 -2.36 -10.48 -19.83
C LEU A 70 -3.45 -11.25 -19.11
N THR A 71 -4.51 -11.64 -19.80
CA THR A 71 -5.60 -12.46 -19.25
C THR A 71 -5.56 -13.84 -19.87
N LEU A 72 -5.37 -14.87 -19.05
CA LEU A 72 -5.57 -16.26 -19.41
C LEU A 72 -7.04 -16.64 -19.16
N GLY A 73 -7.71 -17.11 -20.21
CA GLY A 73 -9.12 -17.51 -20.16
C GLY A 73 -9.39 -18.70 -19.24
N THR A 74 -10.66 -18.96 -18.96
CA THR A 74 -11.13 -20.10 -18.15
C THR A 74 -10.78 -21.44 -18.77
N GLU A 75 -10.58 -21.50 -20.09
CA GLU A 75 -10.22 -22.69 -20.85
C GLU A 75 -8.70 -22.95 -20.85
N VAL A 76 -7.91 -22.02 -20.31
CA VAL A 76 -6.46 -22.14 -20.26
C VAL A 76 -6.03 -22.87 -19.01
N ALA A 77 -5.51 -24.08 -19.22
CA ALA A 77 -4.81 -24.86 -18.21
C ALA A 77 -3.39 -25.16 -18.70
N PHE A 78 -2.42 -25.10 -17.80
CA PHE A 78 -1.11 -25.70 -18.00
C PHE A 78 -1.02 -26.99 -17.17
N THR A 79 -0.36 -28.03 -17.66
CA THR A 79 -0.20 -29.30 -16.92
C THR A 79 1.16 -29.90 -17.19
N ASP A 80 1.65 -30.72 -16.28
CA ASP A 80 2.86 -31.49 -16.48
C ASP A 80 2.58 -32.72 -17.33
N ASP A 81 3.40 -32.93 -18.36
CA ASP A 81 3.42 -34.17 -19.12
C ASP A 81 4.21 -35.23 -18.35
N THR A 82 3.51 -35.93 -17.45
CA THR A 82 4.10 -37.01 -16.64
C THR A 82 4.40 -38.28 -17.43
N VAL A 83 3.97 -38.37 -18.69
CA VAL A 83 4.13 -39.57 -19.54
C VAL A 83 5.53 -39.59 -20.18
N PHE A 84 6.05 -38.42 -20.58
CA PHE A 84 7.33 -38.30 -21.27
C PHE A 84 8.48 -37.78 -20.39
N GLY A 85 8.25 -37.66 -19.07
CA GLY A 85 9.26 -37.45 -18.04
C GLY A 85 8.80 -36.50 -16.93
N ALA A 86 9.14 -36.79 -15.68
CA ALA A 86 8.71 -36.00 -14.53
C ALA A 86 9.76 -34.95 -14.11
N GLY A 87 9.30 -33.74 -13.78
CA GLY A 87 10.03 -32.75 -12.99
C GLY A 87 10.81 -31.69 -13.77
N GLY A 88 11.29 -30.69 -13.03
CA GLY A 88 12.09 -29.58 -13.56
C GLY A 88 11.32 -28.57 -14.42
N THR A 89 10.00 -28.66 -14.48
CA THR A 89 9.17 -27.67 -15.17
C THR A 89 8.94 -26.46 -14.27
N ASN A 90 8.76 -25.29 -14.89
CA ASN A 90 8.31 -24.10 -14.17
C ASN A 90 7.38 -23.23 -15.00
N VAL A 91 6.47 -22.55 -14.30
CA VAL A 91 5.68 -21.44 -14.85
C VAL A 91 6.21 -20.16 -14.22
N SER A 92 6.74 -19.26 -15.04
CA SER A 92 7.34 -18.01 -14.59
C SER A 92 6.48 -16.82 -15.00
N ILE A 93 5.99 -16.06 -14.04
CA ILE A 93 5.26 -14.82 -14.22
C ILE A 93 6.22 -13.64 -13.98
N ARG A 94 6.39 -12.76 -14.98
CA ARG A 94 7.38 -11.67 -14.95
C ARG A 94 6.86 -10.35 -15.49
N GLY A 95 7.52 -9.27 -15.07
CA GLY A 95 7.27 -7.90 -15.52
C GLY A 95 6.78 -7.01 -14.38
N ASN A 96 6.19 -5.85 -14.69
CA ASN A 96 5.60 -4.94 -13.71
C ASN A 96 4.07 -4.87 -13.81
N GLY A 97 3.49 -5.45 -14.85
CA GLY A 97 2.05 -5.45 -15.12
C GLY A 97 1.31 -6.56 -14.40
N THR A 98 0.11 -6.86 -14.90
CA THR A 98 -0.78 -7.87 -14.32
C THR A 98 -0.98 -9.05 -15.26
N VAL A 99 -0.83 -10.27 -14.73
CA VAL A 99 -1.24 -11.52 -15.36
C VAL A 99 -2.43 -12.07 -14.59
N VAL A 100 -3.59 -12.16 -15.24
CA VAL A 100 -4.84 -12.71 -14.68
C VAL A 100 -4.99 -14.16 -15.12
N TYR A 101 -5.18 -15.06 -14.17
CA TYR A 101 -5.45 -16.47 -14.40
C TYR A 101 -6.86 -16.84 -13.95
N ASN A 102 -7.72 -17.19 -14.90
CA ASN A 102 -9.11 -17.58 -14.63
C ASN A 102 -9.36 -19.09 -14.76
N GLY A 103 -8.39 -19.86 -15.24
CA GLY A 103 -8.54 -21.30 -15.47
C GLY A 103 -8.35 -22.16 -14.23
N THR A 104 -8.40 -23.48 -14.43
CA THR A 104 -8.05 -24.48 -13.41
C THR A 104 -6.90 -25.34 -13.91
N THR A 105 -5.91 -25.58 -13.05
CA THR A 105 -4.73 -26.39 -13.35
C THR A 105 -4.41 -27.33 -12.20
N ASP A 106 -3.96 -28.54 -12.55
CA ASP A 106 -3.39 -29.57 -11.68
C ASP A 106 -1.86 -29.66 -11.77
N TYR A 107 -1.23 -28.62 -12.31
CA TYR A 107 0.20 -28.53 -12.52
C TYR A 107 0.99 -28.80 -11.23
N GLN A 108 2.02 -29.64 -11.30
CA GLN A 108 2.76 -30.10 -10.12
C GLN A 108 4.17 -29.52 -10.03
N GLY A 109 4.65 -28.87 -11.09
CA GLY A 109 5.87 -28.09 -11.08
C GLY A 109 5.74 -26.78 -10.28
N SER A 110 6.71 -25.88 -10.44
CA SER A 110 6.76 -24.64 -9.63
C SER A 110 6.23 -23.42 -10.37
N VAL A 111 5.45 -22.59 -9.68
CA VAL A 111 5.03 -21.27 -10.18
C VAL A 111 5.88 -20.19 -9.52
N ILE A 112 6.51 -19.32 -10.30
CA ILE A 112 7.41 -18.28 -9.81
C ILE A 112 6.93 -16.92 -10.31
N VAL A 113 6.55 -16.04 -9.39
CA VAL A 113 6.12 -14.67 -9.66
C VAL A 113 7.25 -13.70 -9.30
N ASN A 114 7.80 -13.00 -10.29
CA ASN A 114 8.83 -11.99 -10.10
C ASN A 114 8.32 -10.61 -10.54
N ASN A 115 8.18 -9.70 -9.58
CA ASN A 115 7.79 -8.28 -9.75
C ASN A 115 6.35 -8.04 -10.26
N ALA A 116 5.81 -8.93 -11.08
CA ALA A 116 4.47 -8.79 -11.66
C ALA A 116 3.37 -9.05 -10.63
N ASN A 117 2.16 -8.58 -10.93
CA ASN A 117 0.95 -9.00 -10.23
C ASN A 117 0.36 -10.24 -10.89
N PHE A 118 0.41 -11.37 -10.21
CA PHE A 118 -0.27 -12.59 -10.61
C PHE A 118 -1.62 -12.69 -9.90
N LYS A 119 -2.69 -12.39 -10.63
CA LYS A 119 -4.06 -12.41 -10.13
C LYS A 119 -4.72 -13.75 -10.44
N VAL A 120 -4.94 -14.57 -9.43
CA VAL A 120 -5.59 -15.87 -9.54
C VAL A 120 -7.06 -15.73 -9.18
N ASN A 121 -7.94 -15.91 -10.15
CA ASN A 121 -9.40 -15.99 -9.94
C ASN A 121 -9.92 -17.43 -10.06
N GLY A 122 -9.17 -18.30 -10.74
CA GLY A 122 -9.48 -19.73 -10.85
C GLY A 122 -8.78 -20.56 -9.77
N GLN A 123 -8.22 -21.71 -10.16
CA GLN A 123 -7.57 -22.64 -9.23
C GLN A 123 -6.22 -23.13 -9.74
N ILE A 124 -5.21 -23.10 -8.86
CA ILE A 124 -3.93 -23.78 -9.05
C ILE A 124 -3.85 -24.88 -7.98
N ASP A 125 -3.96 -26.13 -8.41
CA ASP A 125 -3.87 -27.28 -7.52
C ASP A 125 -2.42 -27.76 -7.44
N GLN A 126 -1.94 -28.05 -6.23
CA GLN A 126 -0.66 -28.69 -5.89
C GLN A 126 0.62 -27.86 -6.11
N ALA A 127 0.71 -27.07 -7.17
CA ALA A 127 1.95 -26.32 -7.49
C ALA A 127 2.39 -25.40 -6.33
N PRO A 128 3.65 -25.50 -5.85
CA PRO A 128 4.20 -24.46 -4.99
C PRO A 128 4.31 -23.14 -5.76
N VAL A 129 3.97 -22.04 -5.09
CA VAL A 129 4.01 -20.67 -5.65
C VAL A 129 5.03 -19.84 -4.89
N PHE A 130 6.02 -19.31 -5.60
CA PHE A 130 7.05 -18.42 -5.08
C PHE A 130 6.75 -16.99 -5.52
N VAL A 131 6.48 -16.10 -4.57
CA VAL A 131 6.17 -14.69 -4.82
C VAL A 131 7.36 -13.84 -4.39
N CYS A 132 8.05 -13.28 -5.37
CA CYS A 132 9.37 -12.71 -5.20
C CYS A 132 9.51 -11.32 -5.82
N ARG A 133 10.50 -10.58 -5.34
CA ARG A 133 11.02 -9.40 -6.04
C ARG A 133 12.35 -9.75 -6.70
N ASN A 134 12.44 -9.55 -8.01
CA ASN A 134 13.73 -9.46 -8.69
C ASN A 134 14.19 -7.99 -8.69
N SER A 135 15.07 -7.65 -7.75
CA SER A 135 15.59 -6.29 -7.57
C SER A 135 16.46 -5.81 -8.74
N SER A 136 17.04 -6.72 -9.52
CA SER A 136 17.80 -6.37 -10.74
C SER A 136 16.89 -5.92 -11.89
N PHE A 137 15.61 -6.29 -11.84
CA PHE A 137 14.62 -5.93 -12.84
C PHE A 137 13.85 -4.65 -12.47
N SER A 138 13.27 -4.61 -11.26
CA SER A 138 12.54 -3.42 -10.80
C SER A 138 12.44 -3.33 -9.26
N SER A 139 11.97 -2.17 -8.78
CA SER A 139 11.66 -1.96 -7.36
C SER A 139 10.36 -2.63 -6.91
N GLN A 140 9.50 -3.04 -7.84
CA GLN A 140 8.18 -3.61 -7.57
C GLN A 140 8.30 -5.02 -6.98
N ARG A 141 7.46 -5.32 -5.98
CA ARG A 141 7.31 -6.67 -5.43
C ARG A 141 6.46 -7.52 -6.36
N GLY A 142 6.80 -8.80 -6.52
CA GLY A 142 5.82 -9.75 -7.05
C GLY A 142 4.60 -9.78 -6.15
N THR A 143 3.41 -9.89 -6.74
CA THR A 143 2.15 -9.94 -5.99
C THR A 143 1.36 -11.17 -6.39
N LEU A 144 0.84 -11.92 -5.41
CA LEU A 144 -0.21 -12.91 -5.62
C LEU A 144 -1.54 -12.29 -5.14
N SER A 145 -2.49 -12.14 -6.06
CA SER A 145 -3.77 -11.48 -5.81
C SER A 145 -4.96 -12.27 -6.35
N GLY A 146 -6.16 -11.71 -6.22
CA GLY A 146 -7.40 -12.29 -6.74
C GLY A 146 -8.28 -12.89 -5.64
N SER A 147 -9.17 -13.77 -6.08
CA SER A 147 -10.19 -14.43 -5.24
C SER A 147 -10.21 -15.95 -5.40
N GLY A 148 -9.19 -16.50 -6.08
CA GLY A 148 -9.10 -17.91 -6.41
C GLY A 148 -8.49 -18.78 -5.31
N ILE A 149 -8.12 -20.00 -5.72
CA ILE A 149 -7.61 -21.05 -4.83
C ILE A 149 -6.22 -21.49 -5.30
N VAL A 150 -5.26 -21.52 -4.39
CA VAL A 150 -3.91 -22.07 -4.61
C VAL A 150 -3.66 -23.12 -3.53
N THR A 151 -3.81 -24.42 -3.84
CA THR A 151 -3.75 -25.47 -2.79
C THR A 151 -2.33 -25.90 -2.44
N GLY A 152 -1.34 -25.52 -3.25
CA GLY A 152 0.08 -25.75 -2.97
C GLY A 152 0.65 -24.82 -1.90
N ASN A 153 1.95 -25.00 -1.62
CA ASN A 153 2.66 -24.15 -0.67
C ASN A 153 2.96 -22.78 -1.28
N VAL A 154 2.60 -21.70 -0.57
CA VAL A 154 2.90 -20.34 -1.02
C VAL A 154 4.04 -19.75 -0.18
N PHE A 155 5.11 -19.36 -0.87
CA PHE A 155 6.28 -18.71 -0.27
C PHE A 155 6.36 -17.28 -0.77
N ALA A 156 6.17 -16.30 0.11
CA ALA A 156 6.46 -14.91 -0.21
C ALA A 156 7.86 -14.57 0.31
N ASN A 157 8.76 -14.15 -0.56
CA ASN A 157 10.10 -13.69 -0.20
C ASN A 157 10.37 -12.35 -0.90
N SER A 158 10.27 -11.25 -0.15
CA SER A 158 10.09 -9.90 -0.71
C SER A 158 8.84 -9.74 -1.61
N GLY A 159 7.92 -10.70 -1.62
CA GLY A 159 6.65 -10.65 -2.34
C GLY A 159 5.50 -10.09 -1.51
N THR A 160 4.36 -9.90 -2.18
CA THR A 160 3.09 -9.42 -1.61
C THR A 160 1.98 -10.46 -1.80
N ILE A 161 1.20 -10.72 -0.76
CA ILE A 161 -0.09 -11.43 -0.85
C ILE A 161 -1.19 -10.39 -0.69
N SER A 162 -2.07 -10.23 -1.69
CA SER A 162 -3.06 -9.16 -1.74
C SER A 162 -4.36 -9.65 -2.37
N PRO A 163 -5.28 -10.27 -1.62
CA PRO A 163 -6.58 -10.65 -2.14
C PRO A 163 -7.31 -9.43 -2.73
N ASP A 164 -8.25 -9.67 -3.65
CA ASP A 164 -9.11 -8.60 -4.15
C ASP A 164 -9.97 -7.99 -3.02
N ILE A 165 -10.35 -6.72 -3.19
CA ILE A 165 -11.16 -5.98 -2.21
C ILE A 165 -12.46 -6.74 -1.92
N GLY A 166 -12.71 -7.00 -0.63
CA GLY A 166 -13.90 -7.72 -0.17
C GLY A 166 -13.96 -9.20 -0.58
N GLN A 167 -12.87 -9.76 -1.10
CA GLN A 167 -12.77 -11.16 -1.52
C GLN A 167 -11.83 -11.96 -0.64
N THR A 168 -11.90 -13.29 -0.78
CA THR A 168 -11.00 -14.23 -0.11
C THR A 168 -10.07 -14.87 -1.12
N LEU A 169 -8.76 -14.83 -0.86
CA LEU A 169 -7.78 -15.63 -1.58
C LEU A 169 -7.44 -16.86 -0.72
N THR A 170 -7.65 -18.06 -1.27
CA THR A 170 -7.46 -19.31 -0.52
C THR A 170 -6.10 -19.94 -0.84
N LEU A 171 -5.32 -20.24 0.18
CA LEU A 171 -3.96 -20.80 0.06
C LEU A 171 -3.85 -22.16 0.76
N GLY A 172 -2.98 -23.03 0.26
CA GLY A 172 -2.64 -24.33 0.85
C GLY A 172 -1.84 -24.16 2.13
N SER A 173 -0.69 -23.52 2.01
CA SER A 173 0.10 -23.04 3.15
C SER A 173 0.69 -21.67 2.84
N LEU A 174 1.14 -20.96 3.87
CA LEU A 174 1.77 -19.65 3.71
C LEU A 174 3.07 -19.57 4.51
N ALA A 175 4.16 -19.20 3.85
CA ALA A 175 5.42 -18.85 4.49
C ALA A 175 5.84 -17.44 4.10
N LEU A 176 5.94 -16.56 5.09
CA LEU A 176 6.41 -15.19 4.95
C LEU A 176 7.86 -15.08 5.47
N ASN A 177 8.59 -14.06 5.02
CA ASN A 177 9.96 -13.80 5.44
C ASN A 177 10.09 -12.38 6.01
N SER A 178 10.87 -12.24 7.08
CA SER A 178 11.23 -10.93 7.61
C SER A 178 12.14 -10.16 6.64
N ALA A 179 12.20 -8.85 6.80
CA ALA A 179 13.19 -8.06 6.07
C ALA A 179 14.61 -8.38 6.57
N ASP A 180 15.58 -8.32 5.67
CA ASP A 180 16.99 -8.35 6.02
C ASP A 180 17.65 -7.04 5.58
N PRO A 181 17.73 -6.03 6.48
CA PRO A 181 18.35 -4.75 6.18
C PRO A 181 19.85 -4.86 5.89
N VAL A 182 20.54 -5.90 6.39
CA VAL A 182 21.99 -6.08 6.18
C VAL A 182 22.26 -6.44 4.72
N ASN A 183 21.42 -7.31 4.17
CA ASN A 183 21.51 -7.73 2.77
C ASN A 183 20.60 -6.91 1.82
N GLY A 184 19.93 -5.88 2.34
CA GLY A 184 19.04 -5.00 1.57
C GLY A 184 17.81 -5.70 0.99
N THR A 185 17.39 -6.83 1.56
CA THR A 185 16.21 -7.58 1.10
C THR A 185 14.95 -7.09 1.83
N LEU A 186 13.85 -7.01 1.09
CA LEU A 186 12.58 -6.59 1.67
C LEU A 186 11.89 -7.77 2.35
N GLY A 187 11.24 -7.54 3.49
CA GLY A 187 10.36 -8.53 4.10
C GLY A 187 9.11 -8.73 3.24
N SER A 188 8.41 -9.84 3.45
CA SER A 188 7.13 -10.12 2.79
C SER A 188 6.05 -9.13 3.23
N LEU A 189 5.03 -8.97 2.40
CA LEU A 189 3.91 -8.08 2.69
C LEU A 189 2.59 -8.82 2.53
N VAL A 190 1.69 -8.69 3.51
CA VAL A 190 0.29 -9.09 3.37
C VAL A 190 -0.53 -7.81 3.30
N HIS A 191 -1.20 -7.58 2.17
CA HIS A 191 -2.08 -6.46 1.96
C HIS A 191 -3.52 -6.87 2.24
N THR A 192 -4.26 -6.05 2.97
CA THR A 192 -5.69 -6.25 3.21
C THR A 192 -6.43 -4.93 3.09
N ASN A 193 -7.59 -4.96 2.43
CA ASN A 193 -8.47 -3.82 2.29
C ASN A 193 -9.61 -3.93 3.29
N ILE A 194 -9.88 -2.83 4.00
CA ILE A 194 -11.06 -2.67 4.86
C ILE A 194 -11.81 -1.42 4.43
N ASP A 195 -13.05 -1.61 4.02
CA ASP A 195 -13.96 -0.55 3.61
C ASP A 195 -15.38 -0.75 4.13
N SER A 196 -16.32 0.08 3.66
CA SER A 196 -17.73 -0.06 4.02
C SER A 196 -18.40 -1.33 3.49
N ASN A 197 -17.78 -2.02 2.53
CA ASN A 197 -18.29 -3.24 1.90
C ASN A 197 -17.72 -4.51 2.54
N GLY A 198 -16.63 -4.41 3.31
CA GLY A 198 -16.10 -5.52 4.09
C GLY A 198 -14.58 -5.50 4.21
N THR A 199 -14.01 -6.67 4.49
CA THR A 199 -12.57 -6.91 4.54
C THR A 199 -12.16 -7.93 3.48
N SER A 200 -11.01 -7.75 2.86
CA SER A 200 -10.36 -8.86 2.14
C SER A 200 -9.78 -9.87 3.13
N LEU A 201 -9.72 -11.15 2.75
CA LEU A 201 -9.28 -12.24 3.63
C LEU A 201 -8.22 -13.11 2.94
N VAL A 202 -7.15 -13.44 3.66
CA VAL A 202 -6.23 -14.52 3.30
C VAL A 202 -6.64 -15.79 4.05
N ALA A 203 -7.23 -16.76 3.35
CA ALA A 203 -7.66 -18.01 3.95
C ALA A 203 -6.63 -19.12 3.68
N VAL A 204 -5.83 -19.47 4.68
CA VAL A 204 -4.88 -20.59 4.60
C VAL A 204 -5.54 -21.85 5.11
N THR A 205 -5.49 -22.95 4.35
CA THR A 205 -6.11 -24.23 4.73
C THR A 205 -5.19 -25.09 5.59
N GLY A 206 -3.88 -25.00 5.37
CA GLY A 206 -2.82 -25.56 6.19
C GLY A 206 -2.16 -24.52 7.09
N SER A 207 -0.88 -24.73 7.41
CA SER A 207 -0.13 -23.87 8.33
C SER A 207 0.32 -22.55 7.71
N ALA A 208 0.40 -21.51 8.53
CA ALA A 208 0.95 -20.21 8.18
C ALA A 208 2.13 -19.84 9.10
N THR A 209 3.25 -19.43 8.50
CA THR A 209 4.40 -18.85 9.20
C THR A 209 4.46 -17.36 8.87
N LEU A 210 4.13 -16.53 9.86
CA LEU A 210 4.03 -15.08 9.70
C LEU A 210 5.37 -14.38 9.99
N ALA A 211 5.63 -13.35 9.19
CA ALA A 211 6.77 -12.44 9.25
C ALA A 211 6.49 -11.24 8.34
N GLY A 212 7.38 -10.25 8.30
CA GLY A 212 7.26 -9.10 7.39
C GLY A 212 6.19 -8.10 7.82
N THR A 213 5.53 -7.45 6.87
CA THR A 213 4.59 -6.35 7.14
C THR A 213 3.15 -6.75 6.82
N LEU A 214 2.24 -6.50 7.76
CA LEU A 214 0.81 -6.45 7.49
C LEU A 214 0.44 -5.02 7.09
N GLU A 215 0.07 -4.81 5.83
CA GLU A 215 -0.40 -3.53 5.32
C GLU A 215 -1.93 -3.56 5.23
N ILE A 216 -2.58 -2.62 5.93
CA ILE A 216 -4.04 -2.49 5.94
C ILE A 216 -4.41 -1.20 5.21
N ASN A 217 -5.00 -1.33 4.02
CA ASN A 217 -5.68 -0.22 3.37
C ASN A 217 -7.02 0.02 4.06
N LEU A 218 -7.01 0.95 5.00
CA LEU A 218 -8.16 1.33 5.81
C LEU A 218 -8.76 2.61 5.26
N THR A 219 -9.91 2.48 4.61
CA THR A 219 -10.58 3.61 3.99
C THR A 219 -11.29 4.50 5.03
N PRO A 220 -11.48 5.81 4.77
CA PRO A 220 -12.12 6.71 5.75
C PRO A 220 -13.57 6.35 6.12
N ASN A 221 -14.23 5.54 5.30
CA ASN A 221 -15.60 5.04 5.51
C ASN A 221 -15.64 3.65 6.17
N ALA A 222 -14.49 3.03 6.47
CA ALA A 222 -14.44 1.81 7.28
C ALA A 222 -15.09 2.06 8.65
N GLN A 223 -15.90 1.13 9.11
CA GLN A 223 -16.59 1.24 10.39
C GLN A 223 -15.73 0.64 11.51
N PRO A 224 -15.71 1.22 12.73
CA PRO A 224 -15.14 0.55 13.87
C PRO A 224 -15.77 -0.84 14.07
N GLY A 225 -14.96 -1.85 14.37
CA GLY A 225 -15.40 -3.23 14.42
C GLY A 225 -14.26 -4.23 14.40
N GLN A 226 -14.62 -5.52 14.41
CA GLN A 226 -13.68 -6.63 14.37
C GLN A 226 -13.59 -7.18 12.95
N TYR A 227 -12.37 -7.38 12.47
CA TYR A 227 -12.08 -7.86 11.13
C TYR A 227 -11.11 -9.04 11.19
N ILE A 228 -11.44 -10.13 10.52
CA ILE A 228 -10.52 -11.28 10.37
C ILE A 228 -9.74 -11.07 9.07
N LEU A 229 -8.42 -10.94 9.18
CA LEU A 229 -7.55 -10.63 8.04
C LEU A 229 -6.87 -11.88 7.47
N LEU A 230 -6.63 -12.88 8.33
CA LEU A 230 -6.02 -14.14 7.95
C LEU A 230 -6.58 -15.29 8.80
N THR A 231 -6.88 -16.42 8.18
CA THR A 231 -7.19 -17.70 8.85
C THR A 231 -6.19 -18.78 8.45
N SER A 232 -5.96 -19.78 9.30
CA SER A 232 -5.05 -20.90 9.08
C SER A 232 -5.42 -22.08 9.98
N SER A 233 -5.00 -23.31 9.63
CA SER A 233 -5.07 -24.44 10.56
C SER A 233 -4.10 -24.29 11.74
N GLY A 234 -3.10 -23.41 11.62
CA GLY A 234 -2.14 -23.12 12.68
C GLY A 234 -1.17 -22.03 12.24
N ILE A 235 -1.06 -20.99 13.06
CA ILE A 235 -0.20 -19.83 12.84
C ILE A 235 1.02 -19.93 13.76
N THR A 236 2.19 -19.72 13.18
CA THR A 236 3.45 -19.52 13.91
C THR A 236 4.04 -18.17 13.56
N GLY A 237 4.76 -17.56 14.52
CA GLY A 237 5.29 -16.20 14.36
C GLY A 237 4.23 -15.12 14.44
N THR A 238 4.65 -13.88 14.15
CA THR A 238 3.81 -12.68 14.09
C THR A 238 4.31 -11.81 12.94
N PHE A 239 3.50 -10.87 12.46
CA PHE A 239 4.03 -9.82 11.59
C PHE A 239 5.08 -8.99 12.34
N ASP A 240 6.16 -8.62 11.65
CA ASP A 240 7.22 -7.76 12.20
C ASP A 240 6.72 -6.32 12.39
N SER A 241 5.76 -5.90 11.56
CA SER A 241 5.19 -4.55 11.57
C SER A 241 3.76 -4.52 11.01
N VAL A 242 3.01 -3.50 11.40
CA VAL A 242 1.69 -3.19 10.85
C VAL A 242 1.74 -1.77 10.28
N THR A 243 1.30 -1.61 9.04
CA THR A 243 1.23 -0.31 8.37
C THR A 243 -0.18 -0.05 7.86
N PHE A 244 -0.55 1.23 7.78
CA PHE A 244 -1.86 1.64 7.29
C PHE A 244 -1.71 2.50 6.04
N THR A 245 -2.54 2.22 5.05
CA THR A 245 -2.69 3.02 3.83
C THR A 245 -4.17 3.40 3.66
N GLY A 246 -4.48 4.22 2.66
CA GLY A 246 -5.87 4.60 2.36
C GLY A 246 -6.48 5.68 3.25
N ASN A 247 -5.81 6.06 4.34
CA ASN A 247 -6.19 7.19 5.17
C ASN A 247 -6.06 8.50 4.37
N SER A 248 -7.18 9.00 3.85
CA SER A 248 -7.25 10.21 3.04
C SER A 248 -8.16 11.26 3.69
N GLY A 249 -8.12 12.49 3.19
CA GLY A 249 -8.92 13.59 3.72
C GLY A 249 -8.49 13.99 5.14
N ILE A 250 -9.46 14.11 6.05
CA ILE A 250 -9.22 14.59 7.43
C ILE A 250 -8.36 13.64 8.28
N PHE A 251 -8.17 12.39 7.83
CA PHE A 251 -7.36 11.39 8.53
C PHE A 251 -6.01 11.12 7.83
N ALA A 252 -5.64 11.92 6.81
CA ALA A 252 -4.39 11.75 6.09
C ALA A 252 -3.18 11.79 7.04
N GLY A 253 -2.37 10.73 7.04
CA GLY A 253 -1.20 10.59 7.91
C GLY A 253 -1.52 10.25 9.38
N GLN A 254 -2.78 10.01 9.72
CA GLN A 254 -3.16 9.56 11.06
C GLN A 254 -3.20 8.04 11.16
N ASN A 255 -2.59 7.50 12.21
CA ASN A 255 -2.72 6.08 12.54
C ASN A 255 -4.08 5.83 13.20
N PRO A 256 -4.80 4.76 12.82
CA PRO A 256 -6.03 4.38 13.50
C PRO A 256 -5.73 3.92 14.94
N LEU A 257 -6.75 3.99 15.79
CA LEU A 257 -6.77 3.28 17.06
C LEU A 257 -7.18 1.84 16.77
N TYR A 258 -6.34 0.87 17.17
CA TYR A 258 -6.62 -0.53 16.89
C TYR A 258 -5.98 -1.48 17.90
N THR A 259 -6.44 -2.73 17.89
CA THR A 259 -5.67 -3.86 18.44
C THR A 259 -5.52 -4.93 17.37
N LEU A 260 -4.39 -5.66 17.39
CA LEU A 260 -4.14 -6.81 16.54
C LEU A 260 -3.91 -8.02 17.43
N SER A 261 -4.72 -9.07 17.26
CA SER A 261 -4.73 -10.25 18.09
C SER A 261 -4.50 -11.51 17.27
N TYR A 262 -3.71 -12.44 17.80
CA TYR A 262 -3.49 -13.77 17.25
C TYR A 262 -4.24 -14.77 18.12
N LEU A 263 -5.33 -15.32 17.60
CA LEU A 263 -6.32 -16.05 18.39
C LEU A 263 -6.54 -17.49 17.87
N PRO A 264 -6.84 -18.45 18.76
CA PRO A 264 -6.76 -18.33 20.22
C PRO A 264 -5.31 -18.23 20.71
N ALA A 265 -5.11 -17.66 21.90
CA ALA A 265 -3.78 -17.56 22.49
C ALA A 265 -3.15 -18.95 22.70
N GLY A 266 -1.87 -19.09 22.34
CA GLY A 266 -1.10 -20.33 22.47
C GLY A 266 -1.21 -21.30 21.29
N ALA A 267 -2.31 -21.27 20.53
CA ALA A 267 -2.47 -22.03 19.29
C ALA A 267 -3.26 -21.21 18.25
N PRO A 268 -2.68 -20.11 17.73
CA PRO A 268 -3.45 -19.19 16.90
C PRO A 268 -3.85 -19.83 15.57
N THR A 269 -5.09 -19.59 15.16
CA THR A 269 -5.69 -20.06 13.90
C THR A 269 -6.22 -18.90 13.07
N TYR A 270 -6.26 -17.68 13.62
CA TYR A 270 -6.60 -16.48 12.86
C TYR A 270 -5.95 -15.23 13.44
N VAL A 271 -5.83 -14.21 12.58
CA VAL A 271 -5.39 -12.85 12.92
C VAL A 271 -6.61 -11.94 12.88
N GLN A 272 -6.94 -11.35 14.04
CA GLN A 272 -8.04 -10.42 14.20
C GLN A 272 -7.52 -8.99 14.37
N PHE A 273 -8.11 -8.07 13.64
CA PHE A 273 -7.88 -6.64 13.72
C PHE A 273 -9.14 -5.96 14.25
N ASP A 274 -9.04 -5.35 15.42
CA ASP A 274 -10.13 -4.58 16.01
C ASP A 274 -9.88 -3.10 15.76
N PHE A 275 -10.65 -2.52 14.84
CA PHE A 275 -10.61 -1.11 14.53
C PHE A 275 -11.47 -0.31 15.51
N LEU A 276 -10.87 0.62 16.24
CA LEU A 276 -11.54 1.44 17.26
C LEU A 276 -11.89 2.85 16.75
N GLY A 277 -11.60 3.16 15.49
CA GLY A 277 -11.76 4.48 14.90
C GLY A 277 -10.44 5.24 14.74
N TYR A 278 -10.49 6.39 14.08
CA TYR A 278 -9.35 7.31 14.06
C TYR A 278 -9.34 8.17 15.33
N PRO A 279 -8.15 8.60 15.80
CA PRO A 279 -8.08 9.59 16.85
C PRO A 279 -8.89 10.82 16.43
N THR A 280 -9.75 11.31 17.32
CA THR A 280 -10.49 12.54 17.06
C THR A 280 -9.47 13.64 16.79
N PRO A 281 -9.58 14.40 15.68
CA PRO A 281 -8.75 15.57 15.48
C PRO A 281 -8.83 16.44 16.74
N PRO A 282 -7.71 17.00 17.24
CA PRO A 282 -7.79 17.95 18.32
C PRO A 282 -8.85 18.98 17.95
N SER A 283 -9.87 19.13 18.80
CA SER A 283 -10.91 20.12 18.58
C SER A 283 -10.21 21.43 18.22
N PRO A 284 -10.59 22.11 17.11
CA PRO A 284 -10.02 23.40 16.80
C PRO A 284 -10.13 24.24 18.09
N PRO A 285 -9.06 24.93 18.52
CA PRO A 285 -9.09 25.67 19.77
C PRO A 285 -10.37 26.50 19.75
N THR A 286 -11.30 26.19 20.65
CA THR A 286 -12.52 26.98 20.83
C THR A 286 -12.03 28.40 20.96
N SER A 287 -12.44 29.25 20.02
CA SER A 287 -11.97 30.62 19.89
C SER A 287 -11.89 31.25 21.27
N VAL A 288 -10.67 31.46 21.75
CA VAL A 288 -10.46 32.29 22.93
C VAL A 288 -10.80 33.70 22.47
N ASP A 289 -11.95 34.16 22.91
CA ASP A 289 -12.47 35.49 22.62
C ASP A 289 -11.62 36.51 23.37
N ILE A 290 -10.49 36.94 22.78
CA ILE A 290 -9.72 38.12 23.20
C ILE A 290 -9.25 38.87 21.94
N PRO A 291 -9.49 40.18 21.83
CA PRO A 291 -9.52 40.91 20.57
C PRO A 291 -8.13 41.26 20.05
N ALA A 292 -7.66 40.57 19.02
CA ALA A 292 -6.67 41.09 18.07
C ALA A 292 -6.79 40.31 16.76
N THR A 293 -7.24 40.97 15.70
CA THR A 293 -7.67 40.34 14.44
C THR A 293 -6.53 39.58 13.74
N VAL A 294 -6.76 38.30 13.46
CA VAL A 294 -5.89 37.36 12.75
C VAL A 294 -5.50 37.78 11.31
N ASN A 295 -6.18 38.77 10.73
CA ASN A 295 -5.99 39.23 9.36
C ASN A 295 -5.14 40.52 9.22
N GLY A 296 -4.47 40.97 10.29
CA GLY A 296 -3.71 42.23 10.28
C GLY A 296 -4.61 43.48 10.22
N SER A 297 -5.91 43.32 10.51
CA SER A 297 -6.84 44.44 10.53
C SER A 297 -6.45 45.46 11.62
N PRO A 298 -6.67 46.76 11.38
CA PRO A 298 -6.23 47.76 12.33
C PRO A 298 -7.00 47.71 13.65
N ILE A 299 -6.30 47.81 14.78
CA ILE A 299 -6.92 48.00 16.09
C ILE A 299 -7.00 49.50 16.38
N LEU A 300 -8.18 50.01 16.74
CA LEU A 300 -8.35 51.40 17.15
C LEU A 300 -8.00 51.54 18.64
N ASN A 301 -7.10 52.47 18.98
CA ASN A 301 -6.85 52.84 20.38
C ASN A 301 -7.65 54.13 20.72
N PRO A 302 -8.75 54.04 21.48
CA PRO A 302 -9.69 55.14 21.63
C PRO A 302 -9.24 56.26 22.61
N ALA A 303 -8.12 56.12 23.33
CA ALA A 303 -7.70 57.08 24.35
C ALA A 303 -6.54 57.98 23.88
N VAL A 304 -6.83 59.28 23.70
CA VAL A 304 -5.92 60.29 23.15
C VAL A 304 -5.42 61.27 24.23
N VAL A 305 -4.09 61.35 24.39
CA VAL A 305 -3.24 62.36 25.09
C VAL A 305 -3.45 62.61 26.60
N CYS A 306 -2.67 61.85 27.39
CA CYS A 306 -1.70 62.27 28.44
C CYS A 306 -1.18 61.00 29.15
N CYS A 307 -2.02 59.96 29.22
CA CYS A 307 -1.67 58.69 29.86
C CYS A 307 -1.46 57.52 28.89
N GLY A 308 -1.99 57.57 27.65
CA GLY A 308 -1.90 56.50 26.63
C GLY A 308 -2.43 55.16 27.14
N ARG A 309 -3.64 54.73 26.71
CA ARG A 309 -4.19 53.46 27.21
C ARG A 309 -3.33 52.30 26.69
N PRO A 310 -2.78 51.45 27.59
CA PRO A 310 -2.05 50.28 27.16
C PRO A 310 -2.99 49.33 26.42
N VAL A 311 -2.59 48.93 25.22
CA VAL A 311 -3.25 47.86 24.47
C VAL A 311 -2.55 46.57 24.86
N LEU A 312 -3.27 45.68 25.54
CA LEU A 312 -2.74 44.35 25.89
C LEU A 312 -2.49 43.58 24.60
N LEU A 313 -1.27 43.07 24.45
CA LEU A 313 -0.88 42.29 23.29
C LEU A 313 -0.96 40.82 23.65
N GLY A 314 -1.94 40.12 23.04
CA GLY A 314 -1.90 38.66 22.99
C GLY A 314 -0.76 38.18 22.08
N PRO A 315 -0.27 36.93 22.25
CA PRO A 315 0.69 36.30 21.33
C PRO A 315 0.23 36.45 19.88
N LEU A 316 0.97 37.20 19.07
CA LEU A 316 0.75 37.19 17.61
C LEU A 316 0.98 35.77 17.08
N PRO A 317 0.20 35.33 16.07
CA PRO A 317 0.28 33.97 15.56
C PRO A 317 1.64 33.76 14.88
N VAL A 318 2.58 33.18 15.62
CA VAL A 318 3.89 32.74 15.15
C VAL A 318 4.08 31.27 15.51
N PRO A 319 4.38 30.39 14.54
CA PRO A 319 4.74 29.01 14.81
C PRO A 319 5.94 28.92 15.77
N GLY A 320 5.96 27.92 16.65
CA GLY A 320 7.08 27.65 17.57
C GLY A 320 6.73 27.75 19.06
N SER A 321 7.55 27.09 19.88
CA SER A 321 7.45 27.04 21.35
C SER A 321 8.42 28.03 21.99
N GLY A 322 7.93 28.98 22.77
CA GLY A 322 8.78 29.98 23.42
C GLY A 322 8.11 31.33 23.58
N SER A 323 8.83 32.30 24.14
CA SER A 323 8.35 33.67 24.32
C SER A 323 8.39 34.45 23.01
N THR A 324 7.34 35.22 22.71
CA THR A 324 7.30 36.11 21.54
C THR A 324 7.91 37.46 21.88
N ILE A 325 8.88 37.91 21.08
CA ILE A 325 9.46 39.25 21.17
C ILE A 325 8.69 40.18 20.23
N TYR A 326 8.29 41.36 20.70
CA TYR A 326 7.56 42.33 19.89
C TYR A 326 8.44 43.49 19.47
N THR A 327 8.33 43.91 18.22
CA THR A 327 9.08 45.06 17.68
C THR A 327 8.15 45.99 16.92
N ILE A 328 8.33 47.29 17.09
CA ILE A 328 7.62 48.33 16.33
C ILE A 328 8.37 48.55 15.02
N THR A 329 7.74 48.26 13.89
CA THR A 329 8.36 48.30 12.56
C THR A 329 8.01 49.55 11.78
N ASN A 330 6.89 50.21 12.10
CA ASN A 330 6.50 51.45 11.45
C ASN A 330 5.71 52.35 12.41
N ARG A 331 5.84 53.67 12.23
CA ARG A 331 5.10 54.71 12.96
C ARG A 331 4.71 55.81 11.98
N THR A 332 3.46 56.25 12.03
CA THR A 332 2.95 57.34 11.18
C THR A 332 2.26 58.40 12.02
N GLY A 333 2.32 59.67 11.60
CA GLY A 333 1.64 60.77 12.28
C GLY A 333 2.26 61.13 13.63
N ASN A 334 1.49 61.81 14.49
CA ASN A 334 2.01 62.37 15.76
C ASN A 334 1.78 61.41 16.94
N VAL A 335 2.38 60.21 16.85
CA VAL A 335 2.29 59.18 17.90
C VAL A 335 3.67 58.67 18.34
N THR A 336 3.80 58.42 19.64
CA THR A 336 4.92 57.72 20.27
C THR A 336 4.46 56.35 20.71
N CYS A 337 5.22 55.32 20.35
CA CYS A 337 4.89 53.93 20.69
C CYS A 337 6.02 53.25 21.45
N GLN A 338 5.63 52.47 22.46
CA GLN A 338 6.54 51.73 23.32
C GLN A 338 5.95 50.35 23.61
N ILE A 339 6.77 49.31 23.47
CA ILE A 339 6.42 47.98 23.95
C ILE A 339 6.85 47.91 25.42
N GLY A 340 5.90 47.59 26.29
CA GLY A 340 6.15 47.34 27.70
C GLY A 340 5.84 45.90 28.05
N GLN A 341 6.46 45.42 29.12
CA GLN A 341 6.21 44.10 29.68
C GLN A 341 5.92 44.24 31.18
N THR A 342 5.03 43.40 31.67
CA THR A 342 4.82 43.13 33.09
C THR A 342 5.14 41.65 33.35
N ASN A 343 5.06 41.20 34.60
CA ASN A 343 5.32 39.80 34.96
C ASN A 343 4.38 38.79 34.25
N SER A 344 3.22 39.23 33.76
CA SER A 344 2.20 38.34 33.17
C SER A 344 1.75 38.71 31.75
N GLN A 345 2.16 39.85 31.21
CA GLN A 345 1.66 40.34 29.92
C GLN A 345 2.59 41.34 29.24
N THR A 346 2.59 41.30 27.90
CA THR A 346 3.19 42.34 27.04
C THR A 346 2.10 43.31 26.58
N TYR A 347 2.41 44.59 26.49
CA TYR A 347 1.48 45.62 26.04
C TYR A 347 2.14 46.64 25.11
N LEU A 348 1.35 47.23 24.21
CA LEU A 348 1.73 48.40 23.44
C LEU A 348 1.17 49.65 24.15
N LYS A 349 2.05 50.55 24.56
CA LYS A 349 1.68 51.89 25.00
C LYS A 349 1.86 52.86 23.85
N MET A 350 0.78 53.54 23.48
CA MET A 350 0.78 54.55 22.43
C MET A 350 0.31 55.89 23.00
N HIS A 351 1.09 56.94 22.73
CA HIS A 351 0.82 58.33 23.13
C HIS A 351 0.70 59.19 21.88
N GLY A 352 -0.14 60.23 21.91
CA GLY A 352 -0.33 61.14 20.76
C GLY A 352 -1.68 60.94 20.06
N LYS A 353 -1.85 61.58 18.89
CA LYS A 353 -3.10 61.61 18.11
C LYS A 353 -2.84 61.62 16.62
N ASN A 354 -3.83 61.26 15.80
CA ASN A 354 -3.73 61.26 14.34
C ASN A 354 -2.50 60.47 13.83
N GLY A 355 -2.40 59.20 14.21
CA GLY A 355 -1.23 58.38 13.85
C GLY A 355 -1.45 56.89 14.00
N SER A 356 -0.42 56.11 13.71
CA SER A 356 -0.49 54.66 13.85
C SER A 356 0.87 54.05 14.14
N CYS A 357 0.86 52.85 14.73
CA CYS A 357 2.04 52.03 14.96
C CYS A 357 1.81 50.62 14.47
N THR A 358 2.76 50.12 13.69
CA THR A 358 2.77 48.74 13.23
C THR A 358 3.76 47.94 14.05
N ILE A 359 3.34 46.78 14.53
CA ILE A 359 4.17 45.87 15.31
C ILE A 359 4.21 44.48 14.65
N ILE A 360 5.32 43.77 14.84
CA ILE A 360 5.47 42.36 14.52
C ILE A 360 5.89 41.60 15.78
N GLY A 361 5.51 40.33 15.85
CA GLY A 361 6.03 39.39 16.81
C GLY A 361 7.08 38.50 16.14
N THR A 362 8.19 38.25 16.82
CA THR A 362 9.21 37.30 16.40
C THR A 362 9.35 36.21 17.45
N LYS A 363 9.33 34.96 17.03
CA LYS A 363 9.58 33.79 17.88
C LYS A 363 10.43 32.80 17.10
N ASP A 364 11.52 32.34 17.71
CA ASP A 364 12.43 31.35 17.12
C ASP A 364 12.88 31.70 15.68
N GLY A 365 13.07 33.00 15.41
CA GLY A 365 13.45 33.52 14.08
C GLY A 365 12.30 33.67 13.08
N ILE A 366 11.08 33.24 13.41
CA ILE A 366 9.88 33.36 12.57
C ILE A 366 9.12 34.64 12.94
N VAL A 367 8.73 35.41 11.91
CA VAL A 367 8.08 36.72 12.06
C VAL A 367 6.58 36.61 11.76
N SER A 368 5.77 37.26 12.59
CA SER A 368 4.31 37.32 12.41
C SER A 368 3.91 38.24 11.26
N ASN A 369 2.65 38.11 10.83
CA ASN A 369 2.02 39.18 10.06
C ASN A 369 2.02 40.49 10.86
N PRO A 370 2.20 41.66 10.21
CA PRO A 370 2.19 42.94 10.91
C PRO A 370 0.80 43.29 11.46
N LEU A 371 0.76 43.78 12.69
CA LEU A 371 -0.44 44.33 13.33
C LEU A 371 -0.34 45.85 13.39
N LYS A 372 -1.30 46.55 12.77
CA LYS A 372 -1.38 48.01 12.80
C LYS A 372 -2.34 48.47 13.91
N VAL A 373 -1.91 49.39 14.75
CA VAL A 373 -2.74 50.03 15.77
C VAL A 373 -2.87 51.52 15.43
N ILE A 374 -4.08 52.03 15.34
CA ILE A 374 -4.39 53.41 14.92
C ILE A 374 -4.86 54.21 16.13
N ALA A 375 -4.23 55.36 16.36
CA ALA A 375 -4.71 56.40 17.26
C ALA A 375 -5.41 57.45 16.39
N PRO A 376 -6.74 57.56 16.46
CA PRO A 376 -7.49 58.53 15.68
C PRO A 376 -7.17 59.98 16.08
#